data_AF-A0A0S8F7P2-F1
#
_entry.id   AF-A0A0S8F7P2-F1
#
_cell.length_a   1.000
_cell.length_b   1.000
_cell.length_c   1.000
_cell.angle_alpha   90.00
_cell.angle_beta   90.00
_cell.angle_gamma   90.00
#
_symmetry.space_group_name_H-M   'P 1'
#
loop_
_entity.id
_entity.type
_entity.pdbx_description
1 polymer ?
#
loop_
_entity_poly.entity_id
_entity_poly.type
_entity_poly.pdbx_seq_one_letter_code
_entity_poly.pdbx_strand_id
1 'polypeptide(L)'
;MSVRGSKRKVSQLTITLFRFSLFLFAIVGLGLFLLGCLYLSLDEFMPYHAEALQKEWGALDANSQGLILGLLKGFGSGACISGFAILFMIGSSIRKTPRPFTVLLPLTAVGYSALLCYATFTVYVRTPGNPPLLLTVALLAAGVLASLTLAISQRNSTTY
;
A
#
# COMPACT_ATOMS: atom_id res chain seq x y z
N MET A 1 -16.44 -41.53 1.66
CA MET A 1 -15.80 -40.31 2.22
C MET A 1 -16.89 -39.34 2.69
N SER A 2 -16.96 -39.06 3.99
CA SER A 2 -18.09 -38.40 4.65
C SER A 2 -18.17 -36.89 4.36
N VAL A 3 -19.40 -36.38 4.10
CA VAL A 3 -19.76 -34.95 3.94
C VAL A 3 -19.15 -34.05 5.03
N ARG A 4 -18.97 -34.59 6.25
CA ARG A 4 -18.37 -33.89 7.39
C ARG A 4 -16.88 -33.56 7.19
N GLY A 5 -16.15 -34.42 6.49
CA GLY A 5 -14.74 -34.19 6.13
C GLY A 5 -14.55 -33.10 5.08
N SER A 6 -15.51 -32.98 4.15
CA SER A 6 -15.51 -31.92 3.14
C SER A 6 -15.73 -30.53 3.76
N LYS A 7 -16.74 -30.38 4.63
CA LYS A 7 -17.04 -29.11 5.33
C LYS A 7 -15.87 -28.58 6.17
N ARG A 8 -15.15 -29.48 6.88
CA ARG A 8 -14.00 -29.11 7.71
C ARG A 8 -12.82 -28.59 6.87
N LYS A 9 -12.56 -29.19 5.70
CA LYS A 9 -11.50 -28.73 4.79
C LYS A 9 -11.78 -27.34 4.24
N VAL A 10 -13.03 -27.07 3.83
CA VAL A 10 -13.41 -25.76 3.28
C VAL A 10 -13.32 -24.66 4.34
N SER A 11 -13.75 -24.93 5.57
CA SER A 11 -13.60 -24.00 6.70
C SER A 11 -12.13 -23.63 6.98
N GLN A 12 -11.22 -24.61 6.98
CA GLN A 12 -9.79 -24.38 7.20
C GLN A 12 -9.13 -23.59 6.07
N LEU A 13 -9.50 -23.89 4.82
CA LEU A 13 -9.02 -23.15 3.65
C LEU A 13 -9.43 -21.67 3.73
N THR A 14 -10.68 -21.38 4.07
CA THR A 14 -11.18 -20.01 4.22
C THR A 14 -10.43 -19.21 5.30
N ILE A 15 -10.15 -19.83 6.46
CA ILE A 15 -9.36 -19.19 7.52
C ILE A 15 -7.93 -18.91 7.06
N THR A 16 -7.32 -19.86 6.35
CA THR A 16 -5.95 -19.73 5.85
C THR A 16 -5.84 -18.61 4.82
N LEU A 17 -6.74 -18.57 3.84
CA LEU A 17 -6.79 -17.51 2.83
C LEU A 17 -7.02 -16.13 3.44
N PHE A 18 -7.89 -16.04 4.46
CA PHE A 18 -8.11 -14.78 5.17
C PHE A 18 -6.85 -14.31 5.89
N ARG A 19 -6.16 -15.19 6.63
CA ARG A 19 -4.90 -14.85 7.32
C ARG A 19 -3.81 -14.44 6.34
N PHE A 20 -3.70 -15.14 5.22
CA PHE A 20 -2.76 -14.82 4.15
C PHE A 20 -3.04 -13.43 3.55
N SER A 21 -4.32 -13.13 3.28
CA SER A 21 -4.74 -11.79 2.83
C SER A 21 -4.33 -10.70 3.83
N LEU A 22 -4.59 -10.89 5.12
CA LEU A 22 -4.21 -9.92 6.16
C LEU A 22 -2.70 -9.73 6.25
N PHE A 23 -1.92 -10.80 6.09
CA PHE A 23 -0.46 -10.73 6.05
C PHE A 23 0.04 -9.87 4.89
N LEU A 24 -0.50 -10.07 3.69
CA LEU A 24 -0.15 -9.24 2.53
C LEU A 24 -0.57 -7.78 2.71
N PHE A 25 -1.77 -7.53 3.24
CA PHE A 25 -2.17 -6.16 3.59
C PHE A 25 -1.26 -5.54 4.66
N ALA A 26 -0.72 -6.31 5.60
CA ALA A 26 0.22 -5.81 6.59
C ALA A 26 1.55 -5.39 5.95
N ILE A 27 2.05 -6.13 4.97
CA ILE A 27 3.22 -5.74 4.17
C ILE A 27 2.96 -4.41 3.46
N VAL A 28 1.80 -4.26 2.79
CA VAL A 28 1.44 -3.02 2.10
C VAL A 28 1.30 -1.85 3.09
N GLY A 29 0.56 -2.06 4.18
CA GLY A 29 0.34 -1.04 5.20
C GLY A 29 1.64 -0.58 5.86
N LEU A 30 2.52 -1.51 6.21
CA LEU A 30 3.83 -1.18 6.80
C LEU A 30 4.73 -0.49 5.79
N GLY A 31 4.78 -0.96 4.53
CA GLY A 31 5.56 -0.33 3.47
C GLY A 31 5.15 1.12 3.22
N LEU A 32 3.85 1.38 3.11
CA LEU A 32 3.31 2.74 2.95
C LEU A 32 3.56 3.62 4.19
N PHE A 33 3.39 3.06 5.39
CA PHE A 33 3.64 3.80 6.63
C PHE A 33 5.09 4.24 6.74
N LEU A 34 6.04 3.32 6.52
CA LEU A 34 7.47 3.61 6.55
C LEU A 34 7.90 4.58 5.45
N LEU A 35 7.37 4.42 4.23
CA LEU A 35 7.59 5.37 3.14
C LEU A 35 7.08 6.77 3.51
N GLY A 36 5.91 6.84 4.15
CA GLY A 36 5.35 8.09 4.62
C GLY A 36 6.22 8.77 5.68
N CYS A 37 6.68 8.02 6.68
CA CYS A 37 7.62 8.53 7.69
C CYS A 37 8.92 9.02 7.06
N LEU A 38 9.46 8.31 6.07
CA LEU A 38 10.66 8.70 5.34
C LEU A 38 10.47 10.07 4.66
N TYR A 39 9.42 10.23 3.85
CA TYR A 39 9.17 11.48 3.12
C TYR A 39 8.83 12.66 4.04
N LEU A 40 8.15 12.41 5.17
CA LEU A 40 7.88 13.45 6.18
C LEU A 40 9.15 13.96 6.86
N SER A 41 10.20 13.13 6.93
CA SER A 41 11.46 13.43 7.60
C SER A 41 12.54 13.98 6.64
N LEU A 42 12.21 14.23 5.38
CA LEU A 42 13.14 14.81 4.41
C LEU A 42 13.35 16.31 4.68
N ASP A 43 14.62 16.70 4.66
CA ASP A 43 15.07 18.10 4.64
C ASP A 43 15.56 18.54 3.25
N GLU A 44 15.75 17.58 2.34
CA GLU A 44 16.08 17.78 0.93
C GLU A 44 15.42 16.70 0.07
N PHE A 45 15.32 16.91 -1.24
CA PHE A 45 14.81 15.87 -2.12
C PHE A 45 15.79 14.68 -2.21
N MET A 46 15.29 13.49 -2.55
CA MET A 46 16.12 12.29 -2.75
C MET A 46 16.94 12.36 -4.06
N PRO A 47 18.05 11.61 -4.22
CA PRO A 47 18.93 11.67 -5.40
C PRO A 47 18.23 11.54 -6.76
N TYR A 48 17.23 10.67 -6.89
CA TYR A 48 16.50 10.52 -8.15
C TYR A 48 15.74 11.80 -8.56
N HIS A 49 15.42 12.69 -7.62
CA HIS A 49 14.84 14.00 -7.94
C HIS A 49 15.89 14.96 -8.49
N ALA A 50 17.14 14.88 -8.01
CA ALA A 50 18.25 15.64 -8.59
C ALA A 50 18.45 15.23 -10.04
N GLU A 51 18.44 13.92 -10.30
CA GLU A 51 18.45 13.38 -11.66
C GLU A 51 17.24 13.88 -12.46
N ALA A 52 16.02 13.76 -11.94
CA ALA A 52 14.82 14.20 -12.64
C ALA A 52 14.82 15.70 -12.99
N LEU A 53 15.34 16.55 -12.09
CA LEU A 53 15.42 18.00 -12.26
C LEU A 53 16.70 18.46 -12.96
N GLN A 54 17.68 17.57 -13.15
CA GLN A 54 19.02 17.88 -13.64
C GLN A 54 19.70 19.01 -12.84
N LYS A 55 19.46 19.04 -11.52
CA LYS A 55 19.97 20.06 -10.59
C LYS A 55 20.18 19.47 -9.21
N GLU A 56 21.24 19.90 -8.56
CA GLU A 56 21.47 19.62 -7.14
C GLU A 56 20.54 20.44 -6.24
N TRP A 57 20.27 19.95 -5.03
CA TRP A 57 19.37 20.61 -4.08
C TRP A 57 19.76 22.06 -3.80
N GLY A 58 21.04 22.31 -3.54
CA GLY A 58 21.59 23.64 -3.27
C GLY A 58 21.61 24.59 -4.48
N ALA A 59 21.35 24.09 -5.69
CA ALA A 59 21.26 24.91 -6.90
C ALA A 59 19.84 25.49 -7.14
N LEU A 60 18.86 25.08 -6.33
CA LEU A 60 17.51 25.64 -6.32
C LEU A 60 17.45 26.90 -5.45
N ASP A 61 16.59 27.84 -5.83
CA ASP A 61 16.26 28.97 -4.95
C ASP A 61 15.39 28.51 -3.77
N ALA A 62 15.37 29.31 -2.70
CA ALA A 62 14.68 28.96 -1.46
C ALA A 62 13.16 28.72 -1.64
N ASN A 63 12.50 29.39 -2.59
CA ASN A 63 11.06 29.19 -2.82
C ASN A 63 10.81 27.85 -3.50
N SER A 64 11.63 27.50 -4.50
CA SER A 64 11.58 26.19 -5.15
C SER A 64 11.85 25.05 -4.17
N GLN A 65 12.85 25.22 -3.29
CA GLN A 65 13.13 24.26 -2.22
C GLN A 65 11.92 24.08 -1.29
N GLY A 66 11.37 25.19 -0.78
CA GLY A 66 10.18 25.15 0.09
C GLY A 66 8.98 24.47 -0.57
N LEU A 67 8.71 24.78 -1.84
CA LEU A 67 7.61 24.17 -2.60
C LEU A 67 7.79 22.66 -2.78
N ILE A 68 8.99 22.23 -3.20
CA ILE A 68 9.28 20.81 -3.41
C ILE A 68 9.19 20.04 -2.09
N LEU A 69 9.75 20.55 -1.00
CA LEU A 69 9.61 19.93 0.32
C LEU A 69 8.15 19.84 0.75
N GLY A 70 7.36 20.89 0.54
CA GLY A 70 5.92 20.87 0.81
C GLY A 70 5.21 19.76 0.05
N LEU A 71 5.52 19.58 -1.24
CA LEU A 71 4.97 18.49 -2.07
C LEU A 71 5.41 17.12 -1.55
N LEU A 72 6.70 16.92 -1.27
CA LEU A 72 7.24 15.66 -0.75
C LEU A 72 6.62 15.28 0.60
N LYS A 73 6.48 16.24 1.51
CA LYS A 73 5.81 16.05 2.80
C LYS A 73 4.31 15.77 2.62
N GLY A 74 3.66 16.41 1.65
CA GLY A 74 2.30 16.09 1.25
C GLY A 74 2.15 14.64 0.80
N PHE A 75 2.99 14.18 -0.12
CA PHE A 75 3.03 12.77 -0.54
C PHE A 75 3.29 11.82 0.63
N GLY A 76 4.29 12.14 1.46
CA GLY A 76 4.63 11.37 2.66
C GLY A 76 3.47 11.27 3.64
N SER A 77 2.74 12.36 3.86
CA SER A 77 1.56 12.38 4.74
C SER A 77 0.46 11.44 4.26
N GLY A 78 0.19 11.42 2.95
CA GLY A 78 -0.78 10.52 2.33
C GLY A 78 -0.39 9.06 2.46
N ALA A 79 0.90 8.74 2.28
CA ALA A 79 1.40 7.37 2.43
C ALA A 79 1.35 6.92 3.89
N CYS A 80 1.76 7.80 4.81
CA CYS A 80 1.75 7.56 6.24
C CYS A 80 0.34 7.24 6.74
N ILE A 81 -0.63 8.11 6.46
CA ILE A 81 -2.00 7.92 6.94
C ILE A 81 -2.69 6.72 6.28
N SER A 82 -2.41 6.45 5.00
CA SER A 82 -2.94 5.27 4.30
C SER A 82 -2.38 3.98 4.90
N GLY A 83 -1.07 3.94 5.15
CA GLY A 83 -0.41 2.81 5.80
C GLY A 83 -0.97 2.55 7.21
N PHE A 84 -1.10 3.61 8.02
CA PHE A 84 -1.71 3.53 9.34
C PHE A 84 -3.17 3.02 9.28
N ALA A 85 -3.99 3.55 8.38
CA ALA A 85 -5.38 3.14 8.22
C ALA A 85 -5.50 1.65 7.84
N ILE A 86 -4.64 1.17 6.94
CA ILE A 86 -4.56 -0.25 6.57
C ILE A 86 -4.23 -1.12 7.79
N LEU A 87 -3.20 -0.77 8.54
CA LEU A 87 -2.79 -1.49 9.75
C LEU A 87 -3.89 -1.52 10.82
N PHE A 88 -4.58 -0.39 11.02
CA PHE A 88 -5.73 -0.29 11.92
C PHE A 88 -6.88 -1.21 11.48
N MET A 89 -7.23 -1.19 10.19
CA MET A 89 -8.30 -2.02 9.64
C MET A 89 -8.00 -3.52 9.75
N ILE A 90 -6.74 -3.92 9.55
CA ILE A 90 -6.29 -5.31 9.80
C ILE A 90 -6.48 -5.68 11.26
N GLY A 91 -5.98 -4.85 12.19
CA GLY A 91 -6.08 -5.10 13.63
C GLY A 91 -7.53 -5.27 14.11
N SER A 92 -8.44 -4.46 13.59
CA SER A 92 -9.87 -4.57 13.87
C SER A 92 -10.51 -5.83 13.26
N SER A 93 -10.12 -6.19 12.03
CA SER A 93 -10.66 -7.35 11.30
C SER A 93 -10.27 -8.70 11.91
N ILE A 94 -9.21 -8.73 12.73
CA ILE A 94 -8.82 -9.91 13.52
C ILE A 94 -9.74 -10.10 14.73
N ARG A 95 -10.26 -9.01 15.31
CA ARG A 95 -10.96 -9.01 16.61
C ARG A 95 -12.49 -9.02 16.50
N LYS A 96 -13.06 -8.63 15.36
CA LYS A 96 -14.51 -8.42 15.21
C LYS A 96 -15.17 -9.38 14.21
N THR A 97 -16.35 -9.86 14.57
CA THR A 97 -17.27 -10.63 13.70
C THR A 97 -18.66 -9.96 13.73
N PRO A 98 -19.27 -9.59 12.59
CA PRO A 98 -18.76 -9.72 11.21
C PRO A 98 -17.55 -8.81 10.94
N ARG A 99 -16.78 -9.15 9.90
CA ARG A 99 -15.55 -8.44 9.55
C ARG A 99 -15.90 -7.07 8.94
N PRO A 100 -15.49 -5.93 9.54
CA PRO A 100 -16.06 -4.63 9.21
C PRO A 100 -15.45 -3.95 7.96
N PHE A 101 -14.28 -4.38 7.48
CA PHE A 101 -13.50 -3.65 6.48
C PHE A 101 -13.28 -4.42 5.17
N THR A 102 -14.26 -5.19 4.73
CA THR A 102 -14.13 -6.04 3.53
C THR A 102 -14.00 -5.25 2.23
N VAL A 103 -14.51 -4.01 2.19
CA VAL A 103 -14.46 -3.11 1.03
C VAL A 103 -13.42 -2.00 1.21
N LEU A 104 -13.43 -1.33 2.38
CA LEU A 104 -12.53 -0.21 2.65
C LEU A 104 -11.05 -0.62 2.66
N LEU A 105 -10.71 -1.80 3.19
CA LEU A 105 -9.33 -2.26 3.24
C LEU A 105 -8.72 -2.45 1.83
N PRO A 106 -9.34 -3.21 0.90
CA PRO A 106 -8.93 -3.25 -0.50
C PRO A 106 -8.87 -1.88 -1.16
N LEU A 107 -9.90 -1.04 -0.96
CA LEU A 107 -9.99 0.26 -1.62
C LEU A 107 -8.84 1.18 -1.22
N THR A 108 -8.52 1.25 0.07
CA THR A 108 -7.39 2.06 0.56
C THR A 108 -6.06 1.48 0.10
N ALA A 109 -5.84 0.18 0.25
CA ALA A 109 -4.57 -0.46 -0.09
C ALA A 109 -4.26 -0.41 -1.59
N VAL A 110 -5.21 -0.81 -2.43
CA VAL A 110 -5.03 -0.81 -3.90
C VAL A 110 -5.13 0.60 -4.44
N GLY A 111 -6.12 1.38 -4.00
CA GLY A 111 -6.35 2.73 -4.49
C GLY A 111 -5.16 3.64 -4.26
N TYR A 112 -4.64 3.71 -3.03
CA TYR A 112 -3.45 4.53 -2.75
C TYR A 112 -2.21 4.00 -3.49
N SER A 113 -1.96 2.68 -3.45
CA SER A 113 -0.79 2.09 -4.13
C SER A 113 -0.83 2.29 -5.66
N ALA A 114 -2.01 2.27 -6.28
CA ALA A 114 -2.19 2.53 -7.70
C ALA A 114 -1.87 3.99 -8.05
N LEU A 115 -2.40 4.94 -7.27
CA LEU A 115 -2.10 6.37 -7.47
C LEU A 115 -0.63 6.69 -7.23
N LEU A 116 -0.02 6.09 -6.21
CA LEU A 116 1.42 6.20 -5.96
C LEU A 116 2.23 5.64 -7.13
N CYS A 117 1.90 4.42 -7.59
CA CYS A 117 2.56 3.81 -8.73
C CYS A 117 2.42 4.65 -10.01
N TYR A 118 1.25 5.26 -10.24
CA TYR A 118 1.03 6.17 -11.37
C TYR A 118 1.92 7.43 -11.29
N ALA A 119 2.02 8.04 -10.11
CA ALA A 119 2.88 9.20 -9.89
C ALA A 119 4.36 8.84 -10.14
N THR A 120 4.83 7.73 -9.58
CA THR A 120 6.20 7.23 -9.75
C THR A 120 6.50 6.86 -11.21
N PHE A 121 5.56 6.20 -11.88
CA PHE A 121 5.67 5.89 -13.31
C PHE A 121 5.75 7.15 -14.17
N THR A 122 4.97 8.19 -13.83
CA THR A 122 5.01 9.47 -14.54
C THR A 122 6.40 10.10 -14.47
N VAL A 123 7.04 10.11 -13.30
CA VAL A 123 8.43 10.60 -13.16
C VAL A 123 9.38 9.75 -14.01
N TYR A 124 9.26 8.42 -13.93
CA TYR A 124 10.11 7.48 -14.67
C TYR A 124 10.05 7.69 -16.21
N VAL A 125 8.88 7.99 -16.77
CA VAL A 125 8.74 8.14 -18.24
C VAL A 125 8.87 9.58 -18.75
N ARG A 126 8.77 10.58 -17.87
CA ARG A 126 8.80 12.01 -18.26
C ARG A 126 10.10 12.73 -17.88
N THR A 127 10.97 12.08 -17.12
CA THR A 127 12.22 12.67 -16.62
C THR A 127 13.36 11.65 -16.73
N PRO A 128 14.63 12.07 -16.69
CA PRO A 128 15.76 11.15 -16.67
C PRO A 128 16.01 10.51 -15.30
N GLY A 129 15.24 10.87 -14.26
CA GLY A 129 15.40 10.31 -12.93
C GLY A 129 14.94 8.86 -12.83
N ASN A 130 15.58 8.09 -11.95
CA ASN A 130 15.26 6.69 -11.72
C ASN A 130 14.53 6.48 -10.36
N PRO A 131 13.23 6.81 -10.26
CA PRO A 131 12.50 6.63 -9.02
C PRO A 131 12.29 5.13 -8.70
N PRO A 132 11.95 4.76 -7.46
CA PRO A 132 11.81 3.36 -7.04
C PRO A 132 10.52 2.69 -7.56
N LEU A 133 10.32 2.63 -8.87
CA LEU A 133 9.11 2.12 -9.52
C LEU A 133 8.82 0.66 -9.18
N LEU A 134 9.86 -0.18 -9.07
CA LEU A 134 9.69 -1.59 -8.71
C LEU A 134 9.03 -1.75 -7.34
N LEU A 135 9.38 -0.88 -6.37
CA LEU A 135 8.79 -0.90 -5.04
C LEU A 135 7.30 -0.58 -5.09
N THR A 136 6.90 0.46 -5.82
CA THR A 136 5.50 0.87 -5.92
C THR A 136 4.66 -0.16 -6.67
N VAL A 137 5.22 -0.79 -7.72
CA VAL A 137 4.58 -1.90 -8.43
C VAL A 137 4.42 -3.13 -7.53
N ALA A 138 5.44 -3.46 -6.73
CA ALA A 138 5.38 -4.58 -5.79
C ALA A 138 4.31 -4.37 -4.72
N LEU A 139 4.20 -3.17 -4.15
CA LEU A 139 3.15 -2.82 -3.18
C LEU A 139 1.75 -2.92 -3.81
N LEU A 140 1.58 -2.42 -5.04
CA LEU A 140 0.32 -2.54 -5.78
C LEU A 140 -0.04 -4.00 -6.04
N ALA A 141 0.90 -4.80 -6.55
CA ALA A 141 0.68 -6.22 -6.81
C ALA A 141 0.32 -7.00 -5.54
N ALA A 142 1.00 -6.72 -4.42
CA ALA A 142 0.69 -7.29 -3.12
C ALA A 142 -0.73 -6.89 -2.65
N GLY A 143 -1.13 -5.63 -2.81
CA GLY A 143 -2.47 -5.15 -2.47
C GLY A 143 -3.57 -5.80 -3.30
N VAL A 144 -3.34 -5.98 -4.60
CA VAL A 144 -4.28 -6.68 -5.50
C VAL A 144 -4.41 -8.16 -5.09
N LEU A 145 -3.30 -8.85 -4.87
CA LEU A 145 -3.31 -10.25 -4.43
C LEU A 145 -3.99 -10.41 -3.05
N ALA A 146 -3.73 -9.50 -2.12
CA ALA A 146 -4.40 -9.46 -0.82
C ALA A 146 -5.92 -9.28 -0.97
N SER A 147 -6.36 -8.43 -1.89
CA SER A 147 -7.77 -8.15 -2.16
C SER A 147 -8.49 -9.36 -2.79
N LEU A 148 -7.85 -10.02 -3.76
CA LEU A 148 -8.39 -11.23 -4.39
C LEU A 148 -8.53 -12.37 -3.39
N THR A 149 -7.50 -12.62 -2.58
CA THR A 149 -7.53 -13.67 -1.55
C THR A 149 -8.55 -13.37 -0.45
N LEU A 150 -8.75 -12.09 -0.08
CA LEU A 150 -9.83 -11.66 0.81
C LEU A 150 -11.20 -12.00 0.23
N ALA A 151 -11.45 -11.63 -1.03
CA ALA A 151 -12.73 -11.86 -1.70
C ALA A 151 -13.05 -13.37 -1.82
N ILE A 152 -12.07 -14.19 -2.19
CA ILE A 152 -12.22 -15.65 -2.25
C ILE A 152 -12.55 -16.22 -0.85
N SER A 153 -11.88 -15.73 0.20
CA SER A 153 -12.17 -16.18 1.58
C SER A 153 -13.60 -15.88 2.01
N GLN A 154 -14.20 -14.79 1.52
CA GLN A 154 -15.57 -14.41 1.86
C GLN A 154 -16.62 -15.20 1.09
N ARG A 155 -16.39 -15.43 -0.21
CA ARG A 155 -17.30 -16.21 -1.06
C ARG A 155 -17.53 -17.61 -0.49
N ASN A 156 -16.47 -18.26 -0.02
CA ASN A 156 -16.55 -19.59 0.57
C ASN A 156 -17.22 -19.62 1.95
N SER A 157 -17.44 -18.45 2.59
CA SER A 157 -18.18 -18.34 3.85
C SER A 157 -19.70 -18.16 3.67
N THR A 158 -20.16 -17.66 2.51
CA THR A 158 -21.59 -17.41 2.24
C THR A 158 -22.30 -18.54 1.52
N THR A 159 -21.59 -19.59 1.08
CA THR A 159 -22.16 -20.73 0.34
C THR A 159 -22.56 -21.92 1.24
N TYR A 160 -22.63 -21.72 2.57
CA TYR A 160 -23.02 -22.72 3.57
C TYR A 160 -24.04 -22.15 4.54
#